data_AF-U4KSK6-F1
#
_entry.id   AF-U4KSK6-F1
#
_cell.length_a   1.000
_cell.length_b   1.000
_cell.length_c   1.000
_cell.angle_alpha   90.00
_cell.angle_beta   90.00
_cell.angle_gamma   90.00
#
_symmetry.space_group_name_H-M   'P 1'
#
loop_
_entity.id
_entity.type
_entity.pdbx_description
1 polymer ?
#
loop_
_entity_poly.entity_id
_entity_poly.type
_entity_poly.pdbx_seq_one_letter_code
_entity_poly.pdbx_strand_id
1 'polypeptide(L)'
;MTGKYDNEQKEKLIISSDIINSYYPGKDPVNHYALSNKFYDAIIYKKPLWANPDVYLGQIALENGIGLNVRLSDNLAEELYTAYMGIDKMKFEANCDSLLKFILEDERYFYLKIKDFFNSEELTI
;
A
#
# COMPACT_ATOMS: atom_id res chain seq x y z
N MET A 1 11.45 0.38 20.94
CA MET A 1 10.24 1.18 20.62
C MET A 1 10.62 2.64 20.64
N THR A 2 10.27 3.40 19.61
CA THR A 2 10.69 4.81 19.40
C THR A 2 9.75 5.86 20.02
N GLY A 3 8.69 5.46 20.73
CA GLY A 3 7.73 6.39 21.36
C GLY A 3 6.59 6.82 20.42
N LYS A 4 5.91 7.94 20.75
CA LYS A 4 4.82 8.49 19.92
C LYS A 4 5.37 8.88 18.55
N TYR A 5 4.70 8.42 17.51
CA TYR A 5 5.04 8.70 16.13
C TYR A 5 4.84 10.19 15.81
N ASP A 6 5.93 10.84 15.38
CA ASP A 6 5.91 12.16 14.79
C ASP A 6 5.88 12.00 13.26
N ASN A 7 4.89 12.62 12.62
CA ASN A 7 4.73 12.55 11.16
C ASN A 7 5.94 13.12 10.43
N GLU A 8 6.67 14.08 11.01
CA GLU A 8 7.89 14.62 10.42
C GLU A 8 9.00 13.56 10.26
N GLN A 9 8.96 12.50 11.05
CA GLN A 9 9.93 11.40 11.01
C GLN A 9 9.53 10.29 10.03
N LYS A 10 8.33 10.36 9.46
CA LYS A 10 7.75 9.31 8.60
C LYS A 10 8.66 8.91 7.46
N GLU A 11 9.08 9.89 6.67
CA GLU A 11 9.91 9.68 5.49
C GLU A 11 11.22 8.98 5.87
N LYS A 12 11.90 9.50 6.90
CA LYS A 12 13.16 8.93 7.39
C LYS A 12 13.00 7.46 7.80
N LEU A 13 11.93 7.14 8.53
CA LEU A 13 11.64 5.78 8.97
C LEU A 13 11.40 4.85 7.78
N ILE A 14 10.60 5.28 6.80
CA ILE A 14 10.30 4.48 5.60
C ILE A 14 11.57 4.25 4.78
N ILE A 15 12.35 5.31 4.51
CA ILE A 15 13.60 5.22 3.75
C ILE A 15 14.57 4.23 4.42
N SER A 16 14.67 4.27 5.76
CA SER A 16 15.52 3.38 6.54
C SER A 16 15.01 1.94 6.67
N SER A 17 13.78 1.66 6.24
CA SER A 17 13.16 0.32 6.32
C SER A 17 13.32 -0.44 5.01
N ASP A 18 13.44 -1.76 5.11
CA ASP A 18 13.48 -2.64 3.92
C ASP A 18 12.07 -3.08 3.49
N ILE A 19 11.14 -3.22 4.43
CA ILE A 19 9.79 -3.73 4.22
C ILE A 19 8.81 -2.84 4.98
N ILE A 20 7.69 -2.48 4.34
CA ILE A 20 6.57 -1.83 5.03
C ILE A 20 5.62 -2.92 5.54
N ASN A 21 5.40 -2.95 6.86
CA ASN A 21 4.45 -3.86 7.49
C ASN A 21 3.05 -3.23 7.60
N SER A 22 2.08 -3.87 6.95
CA SER A 22 0.65 -3.59 7.03
C SER A 22 -0.19 -4.86 7.22
N TYR A 23 0.38 -5.86 7.91
CA TYR A 23 -0.29 -7.13 8.18
C TYR A 23 -1.33 -6.98 9.29
N TYR A 24 -2.59 -6.84 8.92
CA TYR A 24 -3.73 -6.81 9.84
C TYR A 24 -4.53 -8.13 9.80
N PRO A 25 -5.10 -8.58 10.93
CA PRO A 25 -6.01 -9.72 10.94
C PRO A 25 -7.24 -9.45 10.07
N GLY A 26 -7.63 -10.44 9.26
CA GLY A 26 -8.79 -10.35 8.36
C GLY A 26 -10.16 -10.52 9.03
N LYS A 27 -10.25 -10.38 10.37
CA LYS A 27 -11.52 -10.55 11.10
C LYS A 27 -12.35 -9.27 11.18
N ASP A 28 -11.72 -8.11 10.94
CA ASP A 28 -12.39 -6.81 10.97
C ASP A 28 -12.93 -6.46 9.57
N PRO A 29 -14.24 -6.23 9.40
CA PRO A 29 -14.83 -5.82 8.13
C PRO A 29 -14.20 -4.55 7.53
N VAL A 30 -13.67 -3.64 8.35
CA VAL A 30 -13.01 -2.42 7.87
C VAL A 30 -11.74 -2.76 7.09
N ASN A 31 -11.03 -3.82 7.49
CA ASN A 31 -9.82 -4.28 6.82
C ASN A 31 -10.12 -5.02 5.51
N HIS A 32 -11.37 -5.36 5.22
CA HIS A 32 -11.73 -6.10 4.01
C HIS A 32 -11.71 -5.23 2.76
N TYR A 33 -11.87 -3.92 2.87
CA TYR A 33 -11.98 -3.04 1.70
C TYR A 33 -11.05 -1.81 1.74
N ALA A 34 -10.59 -1.38 2.91
CA ALA A 34 -9.79 -0.17 3.02
C ALA A 34 -8.35 -0.39 2.54
N LEU A 35 -7.88 0.51 1.67
CA LEU A 35 -6.45 0.70 1.43
C LEU A 35 -5.89 1.63 2.50
N SER A 36 -4.76 1.25 3.09
CA SER A 36 -4.11 2.06 4.13
C SER A 36 -3.10 3.03 3.53
N ASN A 37 -2.77 4.11 4.25
CA ASN A 37 -1.70 5.03 3.83
C ASN A 37 -0.37 4.31 3.56
N LYS A 38 -0.09 3.22 4.28
CA LYS A 38 1.11 2.40 4.10
C LYS A 38 1.19 1.73 2.72
N PHE A 39 0.05 1.50 2.08
CA PHE A 39 -0.01 1.01 0.69
C PHE A 39 0.61 2.02 -0.27
N TYR A 40 0.18 3.27 -0.17
CA TYR A 40 0.69 4.37 -1.00
C TYR A 40 2.15 4.67 -0.65
N ASP A 41 2.52 4.63 0.63
CA ASP A 41 3.92 4.77 1.06
C ASP A 41 4.82 3.69 0.42
N ALA A 42 4.36 2.44 0.39
CA ALA A 42 5.12 1.33 -0.22
C ALA A 42 5.39 1.59 -1.71
N ILE A 43 4.40 2.11 -2.42
CA ILE A 43 4.51 2.44 -3.85
C ILE A 43 5.44 3.63 -4.06
N ILE A 44 5.22 4.74 -3.34
CA ILE A 44 5.96 6.00 -3.49
C ILE A 44 7.45 5.80 -3.17
N TYR A 45 7.75 5.11 -2.06
CA TYR A 45 9.12 4.89 -1.61
C TYR A 45 9.75 3.60 -2.16
N LYS A 46 9.03 2.89 -3.05
CA LYS A 46 9.46 1.62 -3.65
C LYS A 46 9.95 0.62 -2.59
N LYS A 47 9.09 0.39 -1.59
CA LYS A 47 9.32 -0.57 -0.50
C LYS A 47 8.33 -1.73 -0.61
N PRO A 48 8.77 -2.99 -0.58
CA PRO A 48 7.88 -4.14 -0.56
C PRO A 48 6.88 -4.05 0.59
N LEU A 49 5.61 -4.36 0.30
CA LEU A 49 4.54 -4.34 1.29
C LEU A 49 4.27 -5.75 1.82
N TRP A 50 4.48 -5.97 3.11
CA TRP A 50 3.99 -7.18 3.76
C TRP A 50 2.59 -6.92 4.36
N ALA A 51 1.58 -7.54 3.77
CA ALA A 51 0.19 -7.43 4.17
C ALA A 51 -0.48 -8.80 4.19
N ASN A 52 -1.60 -8.92 4.90
CA ASN A 52 -2.33 -10.18 5.00
C ASN A 52 -2.96 -10.54 3.65
N PRO A 53 -2.60 -11.70 3.04
CA PRO A 53 -3.11 -12.09 1.72
C PRO A 53 -4.61 -12.40 1.70
N ASP A 54 -5.26 -12.52 2.87
CA ASP A 54 -6.69 -12.83 2.98
C ASP A 54 -7.59 -11.57 2.98
N VAL A 55 -7.00 -10.36 2.90
CA VAL A 55 -7.75 -9.11 2.81
C VAL A 55 -7.44 -8.37 1.51
N TYR A 56 -8.33 -7.48 1.09
CA TYR A 56 -8.20 -6.75 -0.17
C TYR A 56 -6.86 -6.04 -0.34
N LEU A 57 -6.36 -5.37 0.72
CA LEU A 57 -5.04 -4.72 0.70
C LEU A 57 -3.90 -5.70 0.35
N GLY A 58 -3.91 -6.91 0.91
CA GLY A 58 -2.88 -7.90 0.61
C GLY A 58 -3.04 -8.48 -0.78
N GLN A 59 -4.27 -8.77 -1.20
CA GLN A 59 -4.56 -9.28 -2.54
C GLN A 59 -4.10 -8.31 -3.61
N ILE A 60 -4.52 -7.04 -3.53
CA ILE A 60 -4.16 -6.04 -4.54
C ILE A 60 -2.65 -5.78 -4.58
N ALA A 61 -1.97 -5.84 -3.43
CA ALA A 61 -0.52 -5.69 -3.37
C ALA A 61 0.21 -6.85 -4.08
N LEU A 62 -0.26 -8.09 -3.87
CA LEU A 62 0.29 -9.27 -4.53
C LEU A 62 0.00 -9.29 -6.03
N GLU A 63 -1.23 -8.97 -6.43
CA GLU A 63 -1.65 -8.91 -7.84
C GLU A 63 -0.84 -7.88 -8.65
N ASN A 64 -0.53 -6.73 -8.04
CA ASN A 64 0.29 -5.70 -8.66
C ASN A 64 1.80 -5.95 -8.48
N GLY A 65 2.21 -7.07 -7.88
CA GLY A 65 3.62 -7.44 -7.72
C GLY A 65 4.43 -6.48 -6.85
N ILE A 66 3.79 -5.83 -5.87
CA ILE A 66 4.44 -5.00 -4.85
C ILE A 66 4.40 -5.62 -3.45
N GLY A 67 3.64 -6.71 -3.28
CA GLY A 67 3.43 -7.39 -2.02
C GLY A 67 4.37 -8.57 -1.77
N LEU A 68 4.63 -8.87 -0.49
CA LEU A 68 5.30 -10.09 -0.04
C LEU A 68 4.27 -11.14 0.38
N ASN A 69 4.25 -12.28 -0.31
CA ASN A 69 3.31 -13.37 -0.04
C ASN A 69 3.79 -14.27 1.11
N VAL A 70 3.75 -13.74 2.34
CA VAL A 70 4.17 -14.47 3.53
C VAL A 70 3.05 -14.45 4.57
N ARG A 71 2.66 -15.62 5.07
CA ARG A 71 1.66 -15.79 6.13
C ARG A 71 2.35 -15.87 7.49
N LEU A 72 1.59 -15.62 8.55
CA LEU A 72 2.10 -15.85 9.91
C LEU A 72 2.38 -17.35 10.11
N SER A 73 3.59 -17.64 10.55
CA SER A 73 4.11 -18.99 10.82
C SER A 73 5.19 -18.92 11.90
N ASP A 74 5.60 -20.08 12.42
CA ASP A 74 6.73 -20.14 13.38
C ASP A 74 8.07 -19.74 12.74
N ASN A 75 8.18 -19.82 11.41
CA ASN A 75 9.38 -19.48 10.63
C ASN A 75 9.26 -18.13 9.92
N LEU A 76 8.34 -17.27 10.34
CA LEU A 76 7.99 -16.01 9.68
C LEU A 76 9.20 -15.17 9.27
N ALA A 77 10.21 -15.06 10.12
CA ALA A 77 11.39 -14.24 9.85
C ALA A 77 12.19 -14.77 8.64
N GLU A 78 12.39 -16.08 8.56
CA GLU A 78 13.11 -16.73 7.46
C GLU A 78 12.29 -16.68 6.15
N GLU A 79 10.99 -16.88 6.25
CA GLU A 79 10.07 -16.80 5.11
C GLU A 79 10.01 -15.37 4.55
N LEU A 80 9.94 -14.34 5.41
CA LEU A 80 10.00 -12.94 5.01
C LEU A 80 11.34 -12.58 4.39
N TYR A 81 12.44 -13.04 4.99
CA TYR A 81 13.79 -12.78 4.47
C TYR A 81 13.95 -13.42 3.09
N THR A 82 13.56 -14.68 2.92
CA THR A 82 13.61 -15.38 1.64
C THR A 82 12.75 -14.68 0.58
N ALA A 83 11.53 -14.29 0.93
CA ALA A 83 10.64 -13.57 0.03
C ALA A 83 11.22 -12.22 -0.40
N TYR A 84 11.80 -11.47 0.54
CA TYR A 84 12.45 -10.19 0.26
C TYR A 84 13.68 -10.33 -0.64
N MET A 85 14.56 -11.28 -0.33
CA MET A 85 15.78 -11.54 -1.12
C MET A 85 15.47 -12.06 -2.53
N GLY A 86 14.29 -12.69 -2.72
CA GLY A 86 13.82 -13.18 -4.00
C GLY A 86 13.21 -12.11 -4.92
N ILE A 87 13.13 -10.84 -4.50
CA ILE A 87 12.55 -9.77 -5.32
C ILE A 87 13.44 -9.48 -6.53
N ASP A 88 12.86 -9.61 -7.72
CA ASP A 88 13.39 -8.95 -8.92
C ASP A 88 13.17 -7.44 -8.79
N LYS A 89 14.24 -6.73 -8.40
CA LYS A 89 14.20 -5.29 -8.13
C LYS A 89 13.71 -4.48 -9.33
N MET A 90 14.17 -4.79 -10.54
CA MET A 90 13.79 -4.02 -11.73
C MET A 90 12.30 -4.18 -12.02
N LYS A 91 11.81 -5.42 -11.94
CA LYS A 91 10.38 -5.71 -12.13
C LYS A 91 9.52 -5.06 -11.04
N PHE A 92 9.96 -5.14 -9.78
CA PHE A 92 9.27 -4.54 -8.65
C PHE A 92 9.16 -3.01 -8.79
N GLU A 93 10.26 -2.32 -9.10
CA GLU A 93 10.25 -0.86 -9.26
C GLU A 93 9.36 -0.44 -10.45
N ALA A 94 9.38 -1.19 -11.56
CA ALA A 94 8.51 -0.94 -12.70
C ALA A 94 7.02 -1.16 -12.37
N ASN A 95 6.70 -2.14 -11.52
CA ASN A 95 5.36 -2.36 -11.01
C ASN A 95 4.89 -1.20 -10.13
N CYS A 96 5.74 -0.70 -9.22
CA CYS A 96 5.44 0.49 -8.42
C CYS A 96 5.14 1.70 -9.31
N ASP A 97 5.97 1.97 -10.32
CA ASP A 97 5.77 3.09 -11.24
C ASP A 97 4.47 2.96 -12.04
N SER A 98 4.16 1.75 -12.51
CA SER A 98 2.93 1.46 -13.26
C SER A 98 1.69 1.65 -12.39
N LEU A 99 1.72 1.13 -11.16
CA LEU A 99 0.60 1.23 -10.22
C LEU A 99 0.40 2.68 -9.74
N LEU A 100 1.48 3.42 -9.47
CA LEU A 100 1.40 4.83 -9.09
C LEU A 100 0.74 5.66 -10.20
N LYS A 101 1.12 5.43 -11.46
CA LYS A 101 0.51 6.08 -12.60
C LYS A 101 -0.99 5.81 -12.67
N PHE A 102 -1.39 4.55 -12.53
CA PHE A 102 -2.81 4.16 -12.50
C PHE A 102 -3.58 4.87 -11.38
N ILE A 103 -3.04 4.89 -10.16
CA ILE A 103 -3.66 5.54 -9.00
C ILE A 103 -3.85 7.05 -9.23
N LEU A 104 -2.84 7.73 -9.78
CA LEU A 104 -2.92 9.17 -10.07
C LEU A 104 -3.95 9.47 -11.17
N GLU A 105 -4.09 8.59 -12.16
CA GLU A 105 -5.12 8.72 -13.19
C GLU A 105 -6.54 8.54 -12.62
N ASP A 106 -6.72 7.57 -11.72
CA ASP A 106 -7.98 7.32 -11.02
C ASP A 106 -8.35 8.45 -10.05
N GLU A 107 -7.38 8.96 -9.26
CA GLU A 107 -7.56 10.11 -8.38
C GLU A 107 -7.98 11.36 -9.16
N ARG A 108 -7.34 11.60 -10.32
CA ARG A 108 -7.71 12.71 -11.20
C ARG A 108 -9.14 12.54 -11.72
N TYR A 109 -9.54 11.33 -12.09
CA TYR A 109 -10.91 11.05 -12.54
C TYR A 109 -11.93 11.28 -11.42
N PHE A 110 -11.65 10.77 -10.22
CA PHE A 110 -12.47 11.00 -9.04
C PHE A 110 -12.64 12.50 -8.74
N TYR A 111 -11.54 13.25 -8.73
CA TYR A 111 -11.56 14.70 -8.51
C TYR A 111 -12.46 15.44 -9.51
N LEU A 112 -12.37 15.08 -10.80
CA LEU A 112 -13.23 15.67 -11.83
C LEU A 112 -14.71 15.36 -11.57
N LYS A 113 -15.04 14.12 -11.18
CA LYS A 113 -16.42 13.74 -10.86
C LYS A 113 -16.98 14.46 -9.63
N ILE A 114 -16.17 14.63 -8.60
CA ILE A 114 -16.55 15.42 -7.42
C ILE A 114 -16.76 16.89 -7.79
N LYS A 115 -15.87 17.46 -8.62
CA LYS A 115 -16.01 18.84 -9.11
C LYS A 115 -17.28 19.02 -9.93
N ASP A 116 -17.58 18.09 -10.84
CA ASP A 116 -18.80 18.09 -11.65
C ASP A 116 -20.06 18.01 -10.76
N PHE A 117 -20.03 17.16 -9.73
CA PHE A 117 -21.12 17.03 -8.76
C PHE A 117 -21.42 18.38 -8.08
N PHE A 118 -20.42 19.06 -7.52
CA PHE A 118 -20.63 20.36 -6.88
C PHE A 118 -21.06 21.47 -7.86
N ASN A 119 -20.55 21.47 -9.09
CA ASN A 119 -20.95 22.46 -10.10
C ASN A 119 -22.37 22.21 -10.66
N SER A 120 -22.90 20.99 -10.52
CA SER A 120 -24.25 20.65 -10.97
C SER A 120 -25.35 21.14 -10.01
N GLU A 121 -24.98 21.58 -8.80
CA GLU A 121 -25.91 22.09 -7.78
C GLU A 121 -26.11 23.64 -7.81
N GLU A 122 -25.42 24.38 -8.69
CA GLU A 122 -25.63 25.84 -8.86
C GLU A 122 -26.93 26.22 -9.62
N LEU A 123 -27.78 25.24 -9.95
CA LEU A 123 -29.11 25.44 -10.54
C LEU A 123 -30.16 24.76 -9.67
N THR A 124 -30.53 25.38 -8.54
CA THR A 124 -31.90 25.46 -7.97
C THR A 124 -31.79 26.01 -6.53
N ILE A 125 -31.75 27.34 -6.36
CA ILE A 125 -32.27 28.03 -5.16
C ILE A 125 -33.02 29.28 -5.64
#